data_AF-A0A523BRF4-F1
#
_entry.id   AF-A0A523BRF4-F1
#
_cell.length_a   1.000
_cell.length_b   1.000
_cell.length_c   1.000
_cell.angle_alpha   90.00
_cell.angle_beta   90.00
_cell.angle_gamma   90.00
#
_symmetry.space_group_name_H-M   'P 1'
#
loop_
_entity.id
_entity.type
_entity.pdbx_description
1 polymer ?
#
loop_
_entity_poly.entity_id
_entity_poly.type
_entity_poly.pdbx_seq_one_letter_code
_entity_poly.pdbx_strand_id
1 'polypeptide(L)'
;MSALTHDLMVRGIAAAKADEKSEAIRYFTRLLDLDPTAEEQTESWQWLATLVEDPVDKKAYLDEILSRNPGDARARRKLAELSGTINPADLIDPDRKPSAAPFEPVRAKAHRFVCTACGARMVFTADGNELICENCGSRRAISGLKSRLSAVKPASFAAVVATTRGHEIPVRARITTCQGCSAEFRVPAHILSENCPYCGSSYTTSDFSEKEMIQPAGLIPFKFDAREVRKRLQSWFTAEGFDDTPWYAAPRGFYIPVWNFTVGGQLSWTASIQKNDRWETIRDGKIIHHPEILVLATGRLADACKEIVNTFQLVGMVNFDSHYLADWMAETYQISVSDASLNARKTVLEAEKEKIPNQYNEQISNLRINPASMAVDSYQLILLPIWLTVYKQDQERFEVTVNGQNGQVTGQLPTRGLSEWISGIFGG
;
A
#
# COMPACT_ATOMS: atom_id res chain seq x y z
N MET A 1 1.22 -3.02 -41.77
CA MET A 1 -0.01 -3.83 -41.68
C MET A 1 -0.28 -4.45 -43.03
N SER A 2 -0.53 -5.75 -43.10
CA SER A 2 -0.93 -6.41 -44.34
C SER A 2 -2.46 -6.35 -44.49
N ALA A 3 -2.97 -6.18 -45.71
CA ALA A 3 -4.43 -6.18 -45.93
C ALA A 3 -5.08 -7.52 -45.52
N LEU A 4 -4.30 -8.61 -45.56
CA LEU A 4 -4.75 -9.96 -45.22
C LEU A 4 -4.91 -10.17 -43.71
N THR A 5 -3.94 -9.73 -42.89
CA THR A 5 -4.04 -9.85 -41.42
C THR A 5 -5.21 -9.03 -40.88
N HIS A 6 -5.42 -7.83 -41.44
CA HIS A 6 -6.57 -7.00 -41.09
C HIS A 6 -7.92 -7.66 -41.46
N ASP A 7 -8.06 -8.23 -42.66
CA ASP A 7 -9.29 -8.95 -43.06
C ASP A 7 -9.57 -10.15 -42.15
N LEU A 8 -8.55 -10.94 -41.82
CA LEU A 8 -8.68 -12.07 -40.89
C LEU A 8 -9.09 -11.61 -39.48
N MET A 9 -8.55 -10.51 -38.98
CA MET A 9 -8.93 -9.93 -37.70
C MET A 9 -10.41 -9.56 -37.68
N VAL A 10 -10.88 -8.83 -38.70
CA VAL A 10 -12.29 -8.40 -38.81
C VAL A 10 -13.23 -9.60 -38.87
N ARG A 11 -12.89 -10.61 -39.69
CA ARG A 11 -13.70 -11.85 -39.80
C ARG A 11 -13.72 -12.65 -38.51
N GLY A 12 -12.57 -12.77 -37.83
CA GLY A 12 -12.48 -13.43 -36.53
C GLY A 12 -13.38 -12.79 -35.48
N ILE A 13 -13.36 -11.46 -35.39
CA ILE A 13 -14.22 -10.68 -34.48
C ILE A 13 -15.70 -10.86 -34.84
N ALA A 14 -16.05 -10.83 -36.13
CA ALA A 14 -17.42 -11.01 -36.58
C ALA A 14 -17.96 -12.41 -36.22
N ALA A 15 -17.19 -13.47 -36.51
CA ALA A 15 -17.53 -14.84 -36.16
C ALA A 15 -17.66 -15.02 -34.63
N ALA A 16 -16.76 -14.44 -33.84
CA ALA A 16 -16.83 -14.50 -32.38
C ALA A 16 -18.11 -13.84 -31.83
N LYS A 17 -18.52 -12.69 -32.40
CA LYS A 17 -19.75 -12.00 -32.03
C LYS A 17 -21.02 -12.73 -32.48
N ALA A 18 -20.93 -13.55 -33.52
CA ALA A 18 -22.00 -14.42 -34.00
C ALA A 18 -22.08 -15.77 -33.24
N ASP A 19 -21.25 -15.97 -32.21
CA ASP A 19 -21.09 -17.23 -31.46
C ASP A 19 -20.58 -18.42 -32.32
N GLU A 20 -19.95 -18.13 -33.47
CA GLU A 20 -19.33 -19.11 -34.36
C GLU A 20 -17.89 -19.42 -33.90
N LYS A 21 -17.75 -20.02 -32.71
CA LYS A 21 -16.45 -20.17 -32.01
C LYS A 21 -15.37 -20.85 -32.85
N SER A 22 -15.68 -21.96 -33.52
CA SER A 22 -14.70 -22.72 -34.31
C SER A 22 -14.16 -21.92 -35.49
N GLU A 23 -15.01 -21.13 -36.13
CA GLU A 23 -14.61 -20.28 -37.25
C GLU A 23 -13.78 -19.08 -36.77
N ALA A 24 -14.17 -18.46 -35.67
CA ALA A 24 -13.42 -17.39 -35.03
C ALA A 24 -12.00 -17.85 -34.65
N ILE A 25 -11.87 -19.00 -33.97
CA ILE A 25 -10.57 -19.60 -33.61
C ILE A 25 -9.72 -19.81 -34.86
N ARG A 26 -10.30 -20.37 -35.94
CA ARG A 26 -9.57 -20.60 -37.19
C ARG A 26 -9.02 -19.31 -37.78
N TYR A 27 -9.80 -18.22 -37.78
CA TYR A 27 -9.33 -16.93 -38.29
C TYR A 27 -8.19 -16.35 -37.45
N PHE A 28 -8.31 -16.37 -36.12
CA PHE A 28 -7.26 -15.84 -35.23
C PHE A 28 -5.97 -16.67 -35.28
N THR A 29 -6.05 -18.01 -35.28
CA THR A 29 -4.87 -18.87 -35.43
C THR A 29 -4.20 -18.63 -36.78
N ARG A 30 -4.99 -18.55 -37.87
CA ARG A 30 -4.44 -18.28 -39.20
C ARG A 30 -3.79 -16.91 -39.29
N LEU A 31 -4.34 -15.91 -38.61
CA LEU A 31 -3.74 -14.58 -38.52
C LEU A 31 -2.36 -14.68 -37.87
N LEU A 32 -2.23 -15.39 -36.74
CA LEU A 32 -0.96 -15.51 -36.01
C LEU A 32 0.18 -16.16 -36.83
N ASP A 33 -0.16 -16.97 -37.84
CA ASP A 33 0.81 -17.55 -38.78
C ASP A 33 1.38 -16.54 -39.80
N LEU A 34 0.79 -15.36 -39.95
CA LEU A 34 1.04 -14.41 -41.06
C LEU A 34 1.86 -13.18 -40.66
N ASP A 35 2.72 -13.33 -39.65
CA ASP A 35 3.55 -12.26 -39.06
C ASP A 35 2.78 -10.93 -38.81
N PRO A 36 1.75 -10.95 -37.95
CA PRO A 36 0.96 -9.75 -37.69
C PRO A 36 1.74 -8.70 -36.93
N THR A 37 1.21 -7.48 -36.87
CA THR A 37 1.72 -6.48 -35.93
C THR A 37 1.57 -6.95 -34.48
N ALA A 38 2.38 -6.40 -33.57
CA ALA A 38 2.32 -6.75 -32.15
C ALA A 38 0.93 -6.51 -31.54
N GLU A 39 0.21 -5.48 -32.01
CA GLU A 39 -1.15 -5.16 -31.60
C GLU A 39 -2.15 -6.22 -32.07
N GLU A 40 -2.11 -6.60 -33.37
CA GLU A 40 -2.96 -7.65 -33.92
C GLU A 40 -2.70 -9.02 -33.26
N GLN A 41 -1.43 -9.35 -32.98
CA GLN A 41 -1.08 -10.58 -32.28
C GLN A 41 -1.67 -10.60 -30.86
N THR A 42 -1.52 -9.50 -30.10
CA THR A 42 -2.05 -9.36 -28.73
C THR A 42 -3.57 -9.46 -28.71
N GLU A 43 -4.25 -8.75 -29.61
CA GLU A 43 -5.71 -8.78 -29.71
C GLU A 43 -6.22 -10.18 -30.09
N SER A 44 -5.50 -10.90 -30.96
CA SER A 44 -5.87 -12.26 -31.35
C SER A 44 -5.77 -13.24 -30.19
N TRP A 45 -4.72 -13.16 -29.37
CA TRP A 45 -4.62 -13.96 -28.15
C TRP A 45 -5.68 -13.59 -27.12
N GLN A 46 -6.09 -12.32 -27.03
CA GLN A 46 -7.18 -11.90 -26.14
C GLN A 46 -8.50 -12.57 -26.50
N TRP A 47 -8.80 -12.67 -27.80
CA TRP A 47 -9.97 -13.41 -28.32
C TRP A 47 -9.83 -14.92 -28.16
N LEU A 48 -8.67 -15.50 -28.49
CA LEU A 48 -8.46 -16.94 -28.31
C LEU A 48 -8.64 -17.37 -26.84
N ALA A 49 -8.15 -16.57 -25.88
CA ALA A 49 -8.34 -16.81 -24.46
C ALA A 49 -9.81 -16.75 -23.99
N THR A 50 -10.73 -16.14 -24.75
CA THR A 50 -12.17 -16.18 -24.44
C THR A 50 -12.91 -17.31 -25.17
N LEU A 51 -12.43 -17.69 -26.35
CA LEU A 51 -13.10 -18.65 -27.23
C LEU A 51 -12.80 -20.10 -26.90
N VAL A 52 -11.55 -20.41 -26.51
CA VAL A 52 -11.14 -21.77 -26.17
C VAL A 52 -11.75 -22.21 -24.84
N GLU A 53 -12.01 -23.50 -24.67
CA GLU A 53 -12.61 -24.04 -23.43
C GLU A 53 -11.57 -24.50 -22.42
N ASP A 54 -10.49 -25.13 -22.87
CA ASP A 54 -9.43 -25.68 -22.02
C ASP A 54 -8.73 -24.57 -21.20
N PRO A 55 -8.74 -24.64 -19.86
CA PRO A 55 -8.02 -23.68 -19.01
C PRO A 55 -6.50 -23.63 -19.27
N VAL A 56 -5.88 -24.72 -19.75
CA VAL A 56 -4.45 -24.77 -20.06
C VAL A 56 -4.14 -23.87 -21.27
N ASP A 57 -4.91 -24.03 -22.35
CA ASP A 57 -4.76 -23.20 -23.56
C ASP A 57 -5.08 -21.73 -23.29
N LYS A 58 -6.13 -21.46 -22.50
CA LYS A 58 -6.43 -20.08 -22.06
C LYS A 58 -5.23 -19.46 -21.36
N LYS A 59 -4.65 -20.18 -20.40
CA LYS A 59 -3.48 -19.69 -19.67
C LYS A 59 -2.31 -19.45 -20.61
N ALA A 60 -2.04 -20.35 -21.56
CA ALA A 60 -0.95 -20.17 -22.52
C ALA A 60 -1.08 -18.87 -23.32
N TYR A 61 -2.27 -18.57 -23.86
CA TYR A 61 -2.50 -17.29 -24.56
C TYR A 61 -2.36 -16.07 -23.66
N LEU A 62 -2.80 -16.16 -22.39
CA LEU A 62 -2.64 -15.08 -21.42
C LEU A 62 -1.17 -14.85 -21.07
N ASP A 63 -0.39 -15.93 -20.90
CA ASP A 63 1.05 -15.86 -20.62
C ASP A 63 1.80 -15.23 -21.80
N GLU A 64 1.40 -15.52 -23.05
CA GLU A 64 1.96 -14.87 -24.25
C GLU A 64 1.65 -13.37 -24.32
N ILE A 65 0.45 -12.93 -23.89
CA ILE A 65 0.13 -11.50 -23.79
C ILE A 65 1.02 -10.84 -22.73
N LEU A 66 1.15 -11.47 -21.55
CA LEU A 66 1.89 -10.93 -20.41
C LEU A 66 3.40 -10.96 -20.62
N SER A 67 3.93 -11.87 -21.44
CA SER A 67 5.35 -11.90 -21.81
C SER A 67 5.77 -10.65 -22.60
N ARG A 68 4.82 -10.06 -23.35
CA ARG A 68 5.05 -8.86 -24.17
C ARG A 68 4.66 -7.58 -23.47
N ASN A 69 3.46 -7.55 -22.90
CA ASN A 69 2.98 -6.45 -22.11
C ASN A 69 2.63 -6.98 -20.72
N PRO A 70 3.60 -7.00 -19.80
CA PRO A 70 3.35 -7.44 -18.44
C PRO A 70 2.17 -6.70 -17.82
N GLY A 71 1.96 -5.41 -18.16
CA GLY A 71 0.92 -4.56 -17.60
C GLY A 71 -0.49 -4.72 -18.20
N ASP A 72 -0.73 -5.69 -19.08
CA ASP A 72 -2.06 -5.90 -19.68
C ASP A 72 -3.11 -6.25 -18.62
N ALA A 73 -3.99 -5.29 -18.33
CA ALA A 73 -4.99 -5.42 -17.28
C ALA A 73 -6.03 -6.52 -17.57
N ARG A 74 -6.39 -6.75 -18.84
CA ARG A 74 -7.38 -7.75 -19.25
C ARG A 74 -6.82 -9.16 -19.04
N ALA A 75 -5.57 -9.37 -19.45
CA ALA A 75 -4.90 -10.65 -19.33
C ALA A 75 -4.64 -11.01 -17.86
N ARG A 76 -4.13 -10.06 -17.06
CA ARG A 76 -3.94 -10.24 -15.62
C ARG A 76 -5.24 -10.60 -14.89
N ARG A 77 -6.34 -9.93 -15.22
CA ARG A 77 -7.65 -10.20 -14.63
C ARG A 77 -8.12 -11.62 -14.97
N LYS A 78 -8.11 -12.01 -16.25
CA LYS A 78 -8.52 -13.35 -16.67
C LYS A 78 -7.67 -14.44 -16.01
N LEU A 79 -6.36 -14.21 -15.85
CA LEU A 79 -5.47 -15.16 -15.16
C LEU A 79 -5.81 -15.27 -13.66
N ALA A 80 -6.17 -14.15 -13.02
CA ALA A 80 -6.63 -14.13 -11.64
C ALA A 80 -8.00 -14.84 -11.45
N GLU A 81 -8.90 -14.74 -12.44
CA GLU A 81 -10.14 -15.52 -12.48
C GLU A 81 -9.85 -17.03 -12.65
N LEU A 82 -8.99 -17.42 -13.61
CA LEU A 82 -8.62 -18.82 -13.86
C LEU A 82 -7.91 -19.49 -12.67
N SER A 83 -7.11 -18.74 -11.92
CA SER A 83 -6.44 -19.23 -10.71
C SER A 83 -7.36 -19.32 -9.49
N GLY A 84 -8.62 -18.87 -9.59
CA GLY A 84 -9.55 -18.82 -8.47
C GLY A 84 -9.23 -17.72 -7.44
N THR A 85 -8.35 -16.78 -7.78
CA THR A 85 -7.98 -15.65 -6.91
C THR A 85 -9.11 -14.62 -6.81
N ILE A 86 -9.95 -14.52 -7.85
CA ILE A 86 -11.16 -13.68 -7.85
C ILE A 86 -12.39 -14.58 -7.86
N ASN A 87 -13.31 -14.33 -6.93
CA ASN A 87 -14.66 -14.88 -7.02
C ASN A 87 -15.48 -14.03 -8.02
N PRO A 88 -16.05 -14.61 -9.09
CA PRO A 88 -16.85 -13.85 -10.07
C PRO A 88 -18.01 -13.06 -9.46
N ALA A 89 -18.56 -13.51 -8.33
CA ALA A 89 -19.65 -12.82 -7.64
C ALA A 89 -19.22 -11.49 -6.98
N ASP A 90 -17.92 -11.30 -6.75
CA ASP A 90 -17.35 -10.09 -6.13
C ASP A 90 -16.87 -9.06 -7.18
N LEU A 91 -16.95 -9.40 -8.48
CA LEU A 91 -16.60 -8.51 -9.56
C LEU A 91 -17.55 -7.31 -9.61
N ILE A 92 -16.98 -6.12 -9.87
CA ILE A 92 -17.77 -4.91 -10.10
C ILE A 92 -18.56 -5.09 -11.39
N ASP A 93 -19.87 -5.06 -11.25
CA ASP A 93 -20.80 -4.95 -12.36
C ASP A 93 -21.11 -3.45 -12.57
N PRO A 94 -20.66 -2.84 -13.68
CA PRO A 94 -20.87 -1.41 -13.95
C PRO A 94 -22.36 -1.06 -14.14
N ASP A 95 -23.19 -2.04 -14.51
CA ASP A 95 -24.63 -1.84 -14.72
C ASP A 95 -25.43 -2.03 -13.41
N ARG A 96 -24.78 -2.56 -12.37
CA ARG A 96 -25.39 -2.75 -11.05
C ARG A 96 -25.02 -1.59 -10.13
N LYS A 97 -26.02 -0.78 -9.78
CA LYS A 97 -25.86 0.24 -8.73
C LYS A 97 -25.42 -0.42 -7.42
N PRO A 98 -24.31 0.01 -6.80
CA PRO A 98 -23.92 -0.48 -5.49
C PRO A 98 -25.06 -0.28 -4.49
N SER A 99 -25.44 -1.34 -3.77
CA SER A 99 -26.33 -1.17 -2.63
C SER A 99 -25.58 -0.37 -1.58
N ALA A 100 -26.14 0.77 -1.15
CA ALA A 100 -25.57 1.50 -0.03
C ALA A 100 -25.51 0.57 1.19
N ALA A 101 -24.31 0.26 1.67
CA ALA A 101 -24.15 -0.50 2.90
C ALA A 101 -24.81 0.29 4.04
N PRO A 102 -25.60 -0.35 4.92
CA PRO A 102 -26.22 0.36 6.04
C PRO A 102 -25.15 1.02 6.90
N PHE A 103 -25.29 2.32 7.18
CA PHE A 103 -24.40 3.08 8.07
C PHE A 103 -24.52 2.67 9.55
N GLU A 104 -25.48 1.80 9.88
CA GLU A 104 -25.72 1.36 11.23
C GLU A 104 -24.51 0.60 11.79
N PRO A 105 -24.14 0.87 13.06
CA PRO A 105 -23.01 0.21 13.67
C PRO A 105 -23.29 -1.28 13.90
N VAL A 106 -22.27 -2.11 13.68
CA VAL A 106 -22.37 -3.56 13.88
C VAL A 106 -21.78 -3.92 15.24
N ARG A 107 -22.39 -4.91 15.92
CA ARG A 107 -21.75 -5.52 17.08
C ARG A 107 -20.58 -6.38 16.63
N ALA A 108 -19.37 -6.02 17.08
CA ALA A 108 -18.16 -6.77 16.76
C ALA A 108 -17.67 -7.55 17.99
N LYS A 109 -17.11 -8.75 17.78
CA LYS A 109 -16.33 -9.39 18.85
C LYS A 109 -15.00 -8.67 18.99
N ALA A 110 -14.62 -8.40 20.23
CA ALA A 110 -13.33 -7.82 20.56
C ALA A 110 -12.55 -8.80 21.43
N HIS A 111 -11.28 -8.99 21.11
CA HIS A 111 -10.38 -9.82 21.89
C HIS A 111 -9.64 -8.97 22.91
N ARG A 112 -9.66 -9.41 24.16
CA ARG A 112 -8.92 -8.79 25.28
C ARG A 112 -7.71 -9.64 25.64
N PHE A 113 -6.60 -9.00 25.94
CA PHE A 113 -5.38 -9.68 26.41
C PHE A 113 -5.31 -9.64 27.95
N VAL A 114 -5.56 -10.79 28.58
CA VAL A 114 -5.69 -10.92 30.04
C VAL A 114 -4.61 -11.85 30.59
N CYS A 115 -4.02 -11.46 31.71
CA CYS A 115 -3.06 -12.27 32.44
C CYS A 115 -3.77 -13.45 33.09
N THR A 116 -3.30 -14.67 32.80
CA THR A 116 -3.82 -15.91 33.37
C THR A 116 -3.49 -16.06 34.86
N ALA A 117 -2.47 -15.37 35.37
CA ALA A 117 -2.04 -15.44 36.76
C ALA A 117 -2.80 -14.49 37.70
N CYS A 118 -3.14 -13.28 37.25
CA CYS A 118 -3.77 -12.27 38.13
C CYS A 118 -4.99 -11.55 37.52
N GLY A 119 -5.38 -11.87 36.29
CA GLY A 119 -6.53 -11.24 35.63
C GLY A 119 -6.31 -9.81 35.13
N ALA A 120 -5.14 -9.21 35.37
CA ALA A 120 -4.81 -7.87 34.88
C ALA A 120 -4.54 -7.85 33.36
N ARG A 121 -4.47 -6.64 32.79
CA ARG A 121 -4.19 -6.46 31.36
C ARG A 121 -2.76 -6.87 30.99
N MET A 122 -2.62 -7.49 29.82
CA MET A 122 -1.32 -7.74 29.21
C MET A 122 -1.08 -6.79 28.04
N VAL A 123 0.15 -6.33 27.92
CA VAL A 123 0.61 -5.41 26.88
C VAL A 123 1.71 -6.07 26.06
N PHE A 124 1.78 -5.75 24.77
CA PHE A 124 2.83 -6.29 23.91
C PHE A 124 4.14 -5.55 24.13
N THR A 125 5.22 -6.29 24.33
CA THR A 125 6.53 -5.69 24.60
C THR A 125 7.07 -5.00 23.35
N ALA A 126 7.70 -3.83 23.55
CA ALA A 126 8.29 -3.05 22.47
C ALA A 126 9.53 -3.71 21.84
N ASP A 127 9.97 -4.89 22.29
CA ASP A 127 11.01 -5.70 21.64
C ASP A 127 10.42 -6.73 20.65
N GLY A 128 9.09 -6.77 20.53
CA GLY A 128 8.41 -7.51 19.47
C GLY A 128 8.13 -8.98 19.75
N ASN A 129 8.32 -9.47 20.99
CA ASN A 129 8.42 -10.92 21.24
C ASN A 129 7.42 -11.50 22.25
N GLU A 130 6.94 -10.72 23.22
CA GLU A 130 6.21 -11.25 24.37
C GLU A 130 5.02 -10.36 24.77
N LEU A 131 4.07 -10.95 25.49
CA LEU A 131 3.10 -10.21 26.28
C LEU A 131 3.60 -10.11 27.72
N ILE A 132 3.56 -8.91 28.31
CA ILE A 132 3.88 -8.68 29.72
C ILE A 132 2.65 -8.16 30.46
N CYS A 133 2.41 -8.71 31.65
CA CYS A 133 1.38 -8.21 32.55
C CYS A 133 1.89 -6.99 33.32
N GLU A 134 1.20 -5.86 33.23
CA GLU A 134 1.61 -4.62 33.92
C GLU A 134 1.42 -4.66 35.44
N ASN A 135 0.57 -5.55 35.96
CA ASN A 135 0.34 -5.69 37.39
C ASN A 135 1.37 -6.61 38.07
N CYS A 136 1.44 -7.89 37.68
CA CYS A 136 2.30 -8.88 38.32
C CYS A 136 3.62 -9.17 37.58
N GLY A 137 3.87 -8.56 36.42
CA GLY A 137 5.10 -8.77 35.64
C GLY A 137 5.18 -10.13 34.92
N SER A 138 4.14 -10.97 34.99
CA SER A 138 4.13 -12.26 34.28
C SER A 138 4.30 -12.07 32.77
N ARG A 139 5.19 -12.86 32.18
CA ARG A 139 5.52 -12.85 30.75
C ARG A 139 4.93 -14.06 30.05
N ARG A 140 4.47 -13.87 28.83
CA ARG A 140 3.98 -14.92 27.95
C ARG A 140 4.57 -14.74 26.56
N ALA A 141 5.45 -15.67 26.18
CA ALA A 141 5.88 -15.77 24.80
C ALA A 141 4.67 -16.08 23.91
N ILE A 142 4.59 -15.41 22.76
CA ILE A 142 3.57 -15.73 21.77
C ILE A 142 4.10 -16.87 20.91
N SER A 143 3.69 -18.10 21.24
CA SER A 143 4.03 -19.29 20.46
C SER A 143 3.63 -19.11 19.00
N GLY A 144 4.57 -19.31 18.07
CA GLY A 144 4.35 -19.18 16.63
C GLY A 144 4.85 -17.88 15.99
N LEU A 145 5.33 -16.90 16.78
CA LEU A 145 5.91 -15.67 16.21
C LEU A 145 7.10 -15.96 15.28
N LYS A 146 8.00 -16.85 15.69
CA LYS A 146 9.15 -17.29 14.87
C LYS A 146 8.76 -18.12 13.65
N SER A 147 7.67 -18.90 13.70
CA SER A 147 7.18 -19.65 12.53
C SER A 147 6.37 -18.79 11.55
N ARG A 148 5.96 -17.59 11.98
CA ARG A 148 5.24 -16.57 11.19
C ARG A 148 6.17 -15.53 10.56
N LEU A 149 7.48 -15.77 10.60
CA LEU A 149 8.52 -15.05 9.84
C LEU A 149 8.53 -15.41 8.34
N SER A 150 7.54 -16.17 7.84
CA SER A 150 7.40 -16.39 6.40
C SER A 150 7.17 -15.06 5.70
N ALA A 151 7.85 -14.83 4.57
CA ALA A 151 7.69 -13.63 3.77
C ALA A 151 6.20 -13.38 3.51
N VAL A 152 5.70 -12.22 3.93
CA VAL A 152 4.33 -11.81 3.68
C VAL A 152 4.16 -11.78 2.17
N LYS A 153 3.29 -12.65 1.62
CA LYS A 153 3.11 -12.75 0.17
C LYS A 153 2.30 -11.56 -0.33
N PRO A 154 2.77 -10.82 -1.36
CA PRO A 154 1.97 -9.77 -1.97
C PRO A 154 0.73 -10.33 -2.66
N ALA A 155 -0.38 -9.59 -2.60
CA ALA A 155 -1.62 -9.94 -3.29
C ALA A 155 -1.67 -9.30 -4.69
N SER A 156 -2.36 -9.94 -5.64
CA SER A 156 -2.49 -9.42 -7.01
C SER A 156 -3.34 -8.15 -7.05
N PHE A 157 -2.78 -7.05 -7.56
CA PHE A 157 -3.52 -5.80 -7.67
C PHE A 157 -4.64 -5.87 -8.72
N ALA A 158 -4.37 -6.51 -9.86
CA ALA A 158 -5.37 -6.70 -10.92
C ALA A 158 -6.61 -7.46 -10.41
N ALA A 159 -6.42 -8.37 -9.46
CA ALA A 159 -7.51 -9.10 -8.83
C ALA A 159 -8.39 -8.21 -7.96
N VAL A 160 -7.79 -7.44 -7.06
CA VAL A 160 -8.57 -6.64 -6.09
C VAL A 160 -9.31 -5.48 -6.77
N VAL A 161 -8.69 -4.81 -7.75
CA VAL A 161 -9.27 -3.63 -8.40
C VAL A 161 -10.47 -3.97 -9.29
N ALA A 162 -10.60 -5.24 -9.69
CA ALA A 162 -11.77 -5.74 -10.39
C ALA A 162 -12.98 -5.98 -9.45
N THR A 163 -12.78 -5.92 -8.13
CA THR A 163 -13.80 -6.16 -7.11
C THR A 163 -14.15 -4.88 -6.36
N THR A 164 -15.33 -4.84 -5.75
CA THR A 164 -15.78 -3.70 -4.94
C THR A 164 -14.79 -3.35 -3.82
N ARG A 165 -14.15 -4.37 -3.23
CA ARG A 165 -13.14 -4.19 -2.17
C ARG A 165 -11.94 -3.33 -2.58
N GLY A 166 -11.62 -3.30 -3.87
CA GLY A 166 -10.53 -2.47 -4.39
C GLY A 166 -10.78 -0.97 -4.24
N HIS A 167 -12.04 -0.57 -4.09
CA HIS A 167 -12.49 0.83 -4.16
C HIS A 167 -13.23 1.29 -2.91
N GLU A 168 -13.51 0.38 -1.98
CA GLU A 168 -14.20 0.71 -0.73
C GLU A 168 -13.23 0.95 0.43
N ILE A 169 -13.69 1.76 1.38
CA ILE A 169 -13.04 1.99 2.66
C ILE A 169 -13.96 1.54 3.80
N PRO A 170 -13.44 1.18 4.98
CA PRO A 170 -14.26 0.90 6.15
C PRO A 170 -15.02 2.15 6.60
N VAL A 171 -16.36 2.12 6.51
CA VAL A 171 -17.24 3.25 6.92
C VAL A 171 -18.13 2.96 8.13
N ARG A 172 -18.33 1.68 8.49
CA ARG A 172 -19.23 1.29 9.57
C ARG A 172 -18.50 1.31 10.91
N ALA A 173 -19.00 2.13 11.83
CA ALA A 173 -18.59 2.05 13.22
C ALA A 173 -19.06 0.74 13.85
N ARG A 174 -18.47 0.36 14.98
CA ARG A 174 -18.84 -0.85 15.71
C ARG A 174 -19.22 -0.50 17.14
N ILE A 175 -20.04 -1.34 17.75
CA ILE A 175 -20.33 -1.29 19.17
C ILE A 175 -19.73 -2.54 19.79
N THR A 176 -18.99 -2.36 20.88
CA THR A 176 -18.41 -3.47 21.64
C THR A 176 -18.70 -3.31 23.13
N THR A 177 -18.88 -4.43 23.81
CA THR A 177 -19.09 -4.48 25.26
C THR A 177 -17.78 -4.86 25.94
N CYS A 178 -17.31 -4.00 26.84
CA CYS A 178 -16.07 -4.25 27.57
C CYS A 178 -16.22 -5.45 28.53
N GLN A 179 -15.45 -6.52 28.34
CA GLN A 179 -15.36 -7.66 29.26
C GLN A 179 -14.67 -7.34 30.60
N GLY A 180 -14.25 -6.09 30.83
CA GLY A 180 -13.64 -5.62 32.08
C GLY A 180 -14.63 -4.88 32.97
N CYS A 181 -15.16 -3.76 32.48
CA CYS A 181 -16.08 -2.90 33.22
C CYS A 181 -17.54 -2.99 32.76
N SER A 182 -17.85 -3.85 31.79
CA SER A 182 -19.18 -4.02 31.18
C SER A 182 -19.74 -2.82 30.42
N ALA A 183 -18.99 -1.72 30.31
CA ALA A 183 -19.42 -0.56 29.52
C ALA A 183 -19.48 -0.90 28.02
N GLU A 184 -20.54 -0.46 27.35
CA GLU A 184 -20.63 -0.45 25.89
C GLU A 184 -19.99 0.83 25.36
N PHE A 185 -19.15 0.70 24.32
CA PHE A 185 -18.54 1.84 23.66
C PHE A 185 -18.48 1.64 22.15
N ARG A 186 -18.43 2.76 21.43
CA ARG A 186 -18.38 2.81 19.98
C ARG A 186 -16.93 2.85 19.52
N VAL A 187 -16.57 1.93 18.62
CA VAL A 187 -15.26 1.91 17.94
C VAL A 187 -15.45 2.46 16.52
N PRO A 188 -14.74 3.53 16.13
CA PRO A 188 -14.80 4.04 14.76
C PRO A 188 -14.40 3.00 13.70
N ALA A 189 -14.83 3.18 12.45
CA ALA A 189 -14.57 2.22 11.37
C ALA A 189 -13.09 2.03 11.05
N HIS A 190 -12.29 3.09 11.21
CA HIS A 190 -10.87 3.14 10.87
C HIS A 190 -9.93 2.71 12.03
N ILE A 191 -10.45 2.16 13.14
CA ILE A 191 -9.64 1.77 14.30
C ILE A 191 -9.57 0.24 14.43
N LEU A 192 -8.37 -0.34 14.39
CA LEU A 192 -8.14 -1.78 14.57
C LEU A 192 -7.98 -2.18 16.04
N SER A 193 -7.33 -1.32 16.83
CA SER A 193 -7.02 -1.56 18.24
C SER A 193 -7.16 -0.27 19.05
N GLU A 194 -7.82 -0.38 20.21
CA GLU A 194 -8.04 0.74 21.13
C GLU A 194 -8.18 0.25 22.58
N ASN A 195 -7.98 1.16 23.53
CA ASN A 195 -8.24 0.92 24.94
C ASN A 195 -9.66 1.35 25.31
N CYS A 196 -10.33 0.56 26.15
CA CYS A 196 -11.66 0.91 26.66
C CYS A 196 -11.59 2.27 27.38
N PRO A 197 -12.45 3.25 27.01
CA PRO A 197 -12.37 4.61 27.55
C PRO A 197 -12.75 4.68 29.04
N TYR A 198 -13.36 3.63 29.58
CA TYR A 198 -13.79 3.57 30.98
C TYR A 198 -12.76 2.94 31.90
N CYS A 199 -12.14 1.84 31.50
CA CYS A 199 -11.25 1.06 32.39
C CYS A 199 -9.86 0.77 31.81
N GLY A 200 -9.53 1.28 30.61
CA GLY A 200 -8.20 1.15 30.01
C GLY A 200 -7.80 -0.26 29.55
N SER A 201 -8.73 -1.23 29.56
CA SER A 201 -8.47 -2.57 28.99
C SER A 201 -8.23 -2.46 27.48
N SER A 202 -7.17 -3.10 26.97
CA SER A 202 -6.86 -3.11 25.54
C SER A 202 -7.70 -4.11 24.78
N TYR A 203 -8.24 -3.66 23.65
CA TYR A 203 -9.07 -4.47 22.75
C TYR A 203 -8.53 -4.41 21.34
N THR A 204 -8.45 -5.59 20.74
CA THR A 204 -8.27 -5.72 19.30
C THR A 204 -9.56 -6.16 18.67
N THR A 205 -9.90 -5.49 17.57
CA THR A 205 -11.05 -5.89 16.77
C THR A 205 -10.55 -6.95 15.77
N SER A 206 -11.04 -8.18 15.92
CA SER A 206 -10.62 -9.34 15.14
C SER A 206 -11.66 -9.76 14.09
N ASP A 207 -12.91 -9.32 14.27
CA ASP A 207 -14.04 -9.76 13.46
C ASP A 207 -14.26 -8.80 12.30
N PHE A 208 -13.26 -8.70 11.43
CA PHE A 208 -13.49 -8.18 10.10
C PHE A 208 -13.80 -9.36 9.19
N SER A 209 -14.94 -9.34 8.52
CA SER A 209 -15.08 -10.24 7.39
C SER A 209 -14.14 -9.78 6.27
N GLU A 210 -13.47 -10.71 5.58
CA GLU A 210 -12.69 -10.38 4.37
C GLU A 210 -13.53 -9.71 3.26
N LYS A 211 -14.86 -9.75 3.41
CA LYS A 211 -15.84 -9.09 2.54
C LYS A 211 -15.98 -7.60 2.84
N GLU A 212 -15.74 -7.16 4.07
CA GLU A 212 -15.96 -5.76 4.49
C GLU A 212 -14.72 -4.89 4.38
N MET A 213 -13.51 -5.48 4.47
CA MET A 213 -12.26 -4.72 4.30
C MET A 213 -11.06 -5.61 4.00
N ILE A 214 -10.04 -5.00 3.40
CA ILE A 214 -8.73 -5.62 3.22
C ILE A 214 -8.01 -5.69 4.58
N GLN A 215 -7.67 -6.89 5.04
CA GLN A 215 -6.91 -7.08 6.27
C GLN A 215 -5.43 -6.68 6.08
N PRO A 216 -4.76 -6.18 7.13
CA PRO A 216 -3.32 -6.06 7.10
C PRO A 216 -2.68 -7.43 6.85
N ALA A 217 -1.78 -7.50 5.89
CA ALA A 217 -1.02 -8.71 5.58
C ALA A 217 0.19 -8.86 6.53
N GLY A 218 0.77 -7.73 6.95
CA GLY A 218 1.94 -7.70 7.80
C GLY A 218 2.08 -6.43 8.63
N LEU A 219 3.05 -6.44 9.54
CA LEU A 219 3.45 -5.27 10.31
C LEU A 219 4.94 -5.28 10.63
N ILE A 220 5.48 -4.12 10.97
CA ILE A 220 6.81 -4.00 11.58
C ILE A 220 6.64 -3.92 13.11
N PRO A 221 7.26 -4.79 13.93
CA PRO A 221 7.18 -4.65 15.38
C PRO A 221 7.85 -3.36 15.86
N PHE A 222 7.33 -2.74 16.92
CA PHE A 222 8.09 -1.72 17.65
C PHE A 222 9.45 -2.30 18.09
N LYS A 223 10.46 -1.44 18.18
CA LYS A 223 11.78 -1.74 18.79
C LYS A 223 12.12 -0.90 20.00
N PHE A 224 11.38 0.19 20.22
CA PHE A 224 11.66 1.18 21.26
C PHE A 224 10.41 1.41 22.10
N ASP A 225 10.61 1.52 23.41
CA ASP A 225 9.58 1.96 24.34
C ASP A 225 9.53 3.49 24.47
N ALA A 226 8.55 4.00 25.23
CA ALA A 226 8.37 5.43 25.42
C ALA A 226 9.56 6.10 26.15
N ARG A 227 10.37 5.36 26.91
CA ARG A 227 11.53 5.91 27.61
C ARG A 227 12.66 6.16 26.64
N GLU A 228 12.93 5.19 25.77
CA GLU A 228 13.98 5.32 24.75
C GLU A 228 13.62 6.40 23.71
N VAL A 229 12.34 6.52 23.36
CA VAL A 229 11.86 7.61 22.49
C VAL A 229 12.08 8.99 23.09
N ARG A 230 11.87 9.17 24.40
CA ARG A 230 12.16 10.46 25.07
C ARG A 230 13.63 10.86 24.95
N LYS A 231 14.56 9.91 25.07
CA LYS A 231 16.00 10.20 24.87
C LYS A 231 16.29 10.64 23.44
N ARG A 232 15.71 9.96 22.45
CA ARG A 232 15.86 10.30 21.03
C ARG A 232 15.30 11.68 20.70
N LEU A 233 14.15 12.04 21.27
CA LEU A 233 13.58 13.37 21.15
C LEU A 233 14.51 14.44 21.73
N GLN A 234 15.08 14.19 22.92
CA GLN A 234 16.06 15.11 23.52
C GLN A 234 17.27 15.31 22.61
N SER A 235 17.87 14.23 22.11
CA SER A 235 19.00 14.32 21.18
C SER A 235 18.65 15.05 19.88
N TRP A 236 17.43 14.86 19.37
CA TRP A 236 16.94 15.56 18.19
C TRP A 236 16.81 17.06 18.43
N PHE A 237 16.17 17.49 19.53
CA PHE A 237 16.07 18.92 19.86
C PHE A 237 17.44 19.59 19.96
N THR A 238 18.43 18.93 20.59
CA THR A 238 19.80 19.44 20.63
C THR A 238 20.41 19.56 19.23
N ALA A 239 20.19 18.58 18.36
CA ALA A 239 20.72 18.60 17.00
C ALA A 239 20.10 19.72 16.12
N GLU A 240 18.83 20.05 16.34
CA GLU A 240 18.13 21.15 15.67
C GLU A 240 18.48 22.54 16.26
N GLY A 241 19.36 22.58 17.26
CA GLY A 241 19.85 23.82 17.86
C GLY A 241 18.83 24.51 18.76
N PHE A 242 18.07 23.73 19.54
CA PHE A 242 17.32 24.25 20.68
C PHE A 242 18.25 24.38 21.90
N ASP A 243 18.25 25.54 22.54
CA ASP A 243 19.07 25.80 23.73
C ASP A 243 18.67 24.90 24.90
N ASP A 244 17.36 24.76 25.11
CA ASP A 244 16.75 23.85 26.08
C ASP A 244 15.72 22.97 25.38
N THR A 245 15.48 21.77 25.93
CA THR A 245 14.40 20.91 25.44
C THR A 245 13.04 21.57 25.71
N PRO A 246 12.25 21.91 24.68
CA PRO A 246 10.95 22.52 24.88
C PRO A 246 10.00 21.56 25.59
N TRP A 247 8.92 22.09 26.16
CA TRP A 247 7.86 21.23 26.65
C TRP A 247 7.25 20.43 25.50
N TYR A 248 7.09 19.12 25.69
CA TYR A 248 6.40 18.23 24.77
C TYR A 248 5.47 17.27 25.51
N ALA A 249 4.39 16.87 24.84
CA ALA A 249 3.44 15.89 25.36
C ALA A 249 4.11 14.51 25.49
N ALA A 250 3.61 13.65 26.39
CA ALA A 250 4.13 12.28 26.47
C ALA A 250 3.97 11.59 25.09
N PRO A 251 5.04 11.02 24.51
CA PRO A 251 4.96 10.38 23.20
C PRO A 251 4.07 9.15 23.27
N ARG A 252 3.25 8.95 22.24
CA ARG A 252 2.29 7.84 22.14
C ARG A 252 2.60 7.03 20.88
N GLY A 253 2.61 5.70 21.02
CA GLY A 253 2.86 4.81 19.89
C GLY A 253 1.57 4.48 19.14
N PHE A 254 1.68 4.42 17.82
CA PHE A 254 0.60 4.10 16.89
C PHE A 254 1.11 3.16 15.80
N TYR A 255 0.24 2.25 15.38
CA TYR A 255 0.36 1.56 14.11
C TYR A 255 -0.42 2.33 13.05
N ILE A 256 0.29 2.86 12.05
CA ILE A 256 -0.32 3.54 10.91
C ILE A 256 -0.44 2.59 9.71
N PRO A 257 -1.55 2.65 8.96
CA PRO A 257 -1.76 1.82 7.78
C PRO A 257 -1.03 2.41 6.58
N VAL A 258 -0.31 1.54 5.87
CA VAL A 258 0.44 1.88 4.66
C VAL A 258 0.16 0.82 3.60
N TRP A 259 -0.13 1.28 2.38
CA TRP A 259 -0.13 0.43 1.21
C TRP A 259 1.29 0.26 0.71
N ASN A 260 1.74 -0.99 0.63
CA ASN A 260 3.00 -1.37 0.00
C ASN A 260 2.70 -1.90 -1.40
N PHE A 261 3.20 -1.21 -2.43
CA PHE A 261 2.98 -1.57 -3.83
C PHE A 261 4.25 -2.03 -4.52
N THR A 262 4.07 -2.91 -5.51
CA THR A 262 5.07 -3.19 -6.54
C THR A 262 4.57 -2.62 -7.85
N VAL A 263 5.35 -1.71 -8.45
CA VAL A 263 5.03 -1.06 -9.72
C VAL A 263 6.03 -1.53 -10.77
N GLY A 264 5.55 -1.96 -11.92
CA GLY A 264 6.39 -2.48 -12.98
C GLY A 264 5.83 -2.21 -14.37
N GLY A 265 6.56 -2.69 -15.37
CA GLY A 265 6.15 -2.62 -16.77
C GLY A 265 7.16 -1.88 -17.62
N GLN A 266 6.69 -1.28 -18.72
CA GLN A 266 7.55 -0.59 -19.68
C GLN A 266 7.27 0.91 -19.66
N LEU A 267 8.33 1.70 -19.63
CA LEU A 267 8.29 3.13 -19.92
C LEU A 267 8.90 3.37 -21.30
N SER A 268 8.24 4.20 -22.10
CA SER A 268 8.77 4.68 -23.37
C SER A 268 8.79 6.20 -23.35
N TRP A 269 9.75 6.83 -24.04
CA TRP A 269 9.84 8.28 -24.10
C TRP A 269 10.39 8.78 -25.42
N THR A 270 10.11 10.05 -25.69
CA THR A 270 10.72 10.82 -26.78
C THR A 270 11.43 12.02 -26.18
N ALA A 271 12.61 12.35 -26.67
CA ALA A 271 13.37 13.53 -26.24
C ALA A 271 14.20 14.11 -27.39
N SER A 272 14.70 15.33 -27.19
CA SER A 272 15.72 15.94 -28.04
C SER A 272 17.06 15.86 -27.32
N ILE A 273 18.11 15.35 -27.98
CA ILE A 273 19.49 15.35 -27.45
C ILE A 273 20.41 16.17 -28.34
N GLN A 274 21.40 16.84 -27.75
CA GLN A 274 22.38 17.64 -28.50
C GLN A 274 23.63 16.81 -28.83
N LYS A 275 23.82 16.47 -30.11
CA LYS A 275 25.02 15.79 -30.63
C LYS A 275 25.70 16.65 -31.68
N ASN A 276 27.00 16.92 -31.51
CA ASN A 276 27.81 17.71 -32.46
C ASN A 276 27.12 19.01 -32.91
N ASP A 277 26.64 19.81 -31.94
CA ASP A 277 25.90 21.06 -32.15
C ASP A 277 24.57 20.95 -32.93
N ARG A 278 23.99 19.74 -33.00
CA ARG A 278 22.67 19.51 -33.60
C ARG A 278 21.74 18.83 -32.62
N TRP A 279 20.47 19.23 -32.64
CA TRP A 279 19.41 18.57 -31.89
C TRP A 279 18.85 17.40 -32.70
N GLU A 280 18.90 16.20 -32.11
CA GLU A 280 18.35 14.98 -32.70
C GLU A 280 17.19 14.47 -31.83
N THR A 281 16.10 14.06 -32.46
CA THR A 281 14.98 13.41 -31.75
C THR A 281 15.29 11.94 -31.54
N ILE A 282 15.26 11.52 -30.29
CA ILE A 282 15.37 10.11 -29.91
C ILE A 282 14.03 9.56 -29.45
N ARG A 283 13.85 8.26 -29.66
CA ARG A 283 12.78 7.44 -29.09
C ARG A 283 13.44 6.28 -28.39
N ASP A 284 13.10 6.07 -27.14
CA ASP A 284 13.74 5.08 -26.30
C ASP A 284 12.74 4.51 -25.28
N GLY A 285 13.13 3.46 -24.58
CA GLY A 285 12.29 2.83 -23.58
C GLY A 285 13.05 1.85 -22.71
N LYS A 286 12.51 1.58 -21.52
CA LYS A 286 13.08 0.59 -20.60
C LYS A 286 12.00 -0.14 -19.81
N ILE A 287 12.34 -1.33 -19.36
CA ILE A 287 11.57 -2.08 -18.37
C ILE A 287 11.91 -1.50 -16.99
N ILE A 288 10.88 -1.28 -16.18
CA ILE A 288 11.00 -0.83 -14.80
C ILE A 288 10.40 -1.86 -13.87
N HIS A 289 10.99 -1.97 -12.67
CA HIS A 289 10.44 -2.76 -11.58
C HIS A 289 10.84 -2.07 -10.26
N HIS A 290 9.82 -1.57 -9.56
CA HIS A 290 9.94 -0.81 -8.33
C HIS A 290 9.17 -1.54 -7.24
N PRO A 291 9.83 -2.40 -6.45
CA PRO A 291 9.23 -2.97 -5.26
C PRO A 291 9.18 -1.93 -4.14
N GLU A 292 8.35 -2.19 -3.13
CA GLU A 292 8.35 -1.43 -1.87
C GLU A 292 7.95 0.05 -1.98
N ILE A 293 7.02 0.38 -2.88
CA ILE A 293 6.46 1.73 -2.96
C ILE A 293 5.42 1.91 -1.86
N LEU A 294 5.82 2.62 -0.80
CA LEU A 294 4.99 2.90 0.36
C LEU A 294 4.09 4.12 0.12
N VAL A 295 2.79 3.94 0.31
CA VAL A 295 1.78 5.01 0.23
C VAL A 295 0.97 5.01 1.52
N LEU A 296 0.96 6.13 2.22
CA LEU A 296 0.12 6.31 3.41
C LEU A 296 -1.34 6.01 3.09
N ALA A 297 -1.97 5.23 3.97
CA ALA A 297 -3.37 4.86 3.83
C ALA A 297 -4.26 5.58 4.86
N THR A 298 -3.75 6.61 5.57
CA THR A 298 -4.51 7.42 6.53
C THR A 298 -4.54 8.88 6.07
N GLY A 299 -5.70 9.54 6.23
CA GLY A 299 -5.84 10.96 5.88
C GLY A 299 -5.53 11.90 7.04
N ARG A 300 -5.77 11.48 8.28
CA ARG A 300 -5.68 12.36 9.47
C ARG A 300 -4.26 12.65 9.92
N LEU A 301 -3.35 11.70 9.73
CA LEU A 301 -1.95 11.79 10.12
C LEU A 301 -1.04 11.95 8.90
N ALA A 302 -1.59 12.31 7.74
CA ALA A 302 -0.87 12.30 6.47
C ALA A 302 0.37 13.20 6.52
N ASP A 303 0.22 14.45 6.95
CA ASP A 303 1.32 15.41 6.98
C ASP A 303 2.39 15.03 8.01
N ALA A 304 1.98 14.66 9.23
CA ALA A 304 2.89 14.21 10.28
C ALA A 304 3.70 12.96 9.92
N CYS A 305 3.15 12.09 9.06
CA CYS A 305 3.76 10.81 8.70
C CYS A 305 4.41 10.81 7.31
N LYS A 306 4.24 11.86 6.50
CA LYS A 306 4.68 11.88 5.10
C LYS A 306 6.18 11.62 4.96
N GLU A 307 6.97 12.26 5.81
CA GLU A 307 8.44 12.12 5.79
C GLU A 307 8.87 10.81 6.46
N ILE A 308 8.31 10.51 7.64
CA ILE A 308 8.75 9.35 8.43
C ILE A 308 8.51 8.02 7.71
N VAL A 309 7.45 7.90 6.88
CA VAL A 309 7.15 6.65 6.16
C VAL A 309 8.29 6.23 5.25
N ASN A 310 8.97 7.19 4.62
CA ASN A 310 10.10 6.91 3.73
C ASN A 310 11.37 6.47 4.47
N THR A 311 11.37 6.53 5.81
CA THR A 311 12.51 6.12 6.65
C THR A 311 12.43 4.64 7.05
N PHE A 312 11.30 3.97 6.81
CA PHE A 312 11.14 2.56 7.14
C PHE A 312 11.86 1.65 6.16
N GLN A 313 12.33 0.52 6.68
CA GLN A 313 12.81 -0.60 5.87
C GLN A 313 11.89 -1.78 6.16
N LEU A 314 11.41 -2.50 5.14
CA LEU A 314 10.49 -3.62 5.39
C LEU A 314 11.20 -4.88 5.93
N VAL A 315 12.51 -4.81 6.13
CA VAL A 315 13.30 -5.85 6.81
C VAL A 315 12.79 -6.08 8.23
N GLY A 316 12.48 -7.34 8.55
CA GLY A 316 11.90 -7.71 9.84
C GLY A 316 10.38 -7.57 9.91
N MET A 317 9.70 -7.34 8.78
CA MET A 317 8.25 -7.47 8.68
C MET A 317 7.81 -8.89 9.02
N VAL A 318 6.74 -8.97 9.80
CA VAL A 318 6.10 -10.22 10.22
C VAL A 318 4.69 -10.29 9.66
N ASN A 319 4.15 -11.50 9.51
CA ASN A 319 2.72 -11.66 9.18
C ASN A 319 1.87 -11.03 10.27
N PHE A 320 0.78 -10.40 9.85
CA PHE A 320 -0.13 -9.74 10.78
C PHE A 320 -0.71 -10.74 11.78
N ASP A 321 -0.66 -10.36 13.06
CA ASP A 321 -1.37 -11.03 14.14
C ASP A 321 -1.83 -9.96 15.13
N SER A 322 -3.08 -10.05 15.58
CA SER A 322 -3.67 -9.03 16.43
C SER A 322 -2.98 -8.88 17.80
N HIS A 323 -2.25 -9.89 18.28
CA HIS A 323 -1.53 -9.79 19.57
C HIS A 323 -0.44 -8.71 19.55
N TYR A 324 0.14 -8.39 18.38
CA TYR A 324 1.07 -7.27 18.22
C TYR A 324 0.44 -5.91 18.54
N LEU A 325 -0.88 -5.81 18.44
CA LEU A 325 -1.62 -4.59 18.71
C LEU A 325 -2.05 -4.48 20.18
N ALA A 326 -1.67 -5.43 21.05
CA ALA A 326 -2.03 -5.37 22.46
C ALA A 326 -1.40 -4.14 23.13
N ASP A 327 -2.26 -3.19 23.50
CA ASP A 327 -1.97 -1.85 24.04
C ASP A 327 -1.31 -0.86 23.06
N TRP A 328 -1.18 -1.23 21.78
CA TRP A 328 -0.82 -0.31 20.71
C TRP A 328 -2.07 0.12 19.95
N MET A 329 -2.29 1.44 19.87
CA MET A 329 -3.35 1.98 19.03
C MET A 329 -3.02 1.69 17.57
N ALA A 330 -4.01 1.25 16.80
CA ALA A 330 -3.80 0.89 15.40
C ALA A 330 -4.95 1.40 14.55
N GLU A 331 -4.63 2.06 13.45
CA GLU A 331 -5.61 2.45 12.44
C GLU A 331 -5.65 1.44 11.28
N THR A 332 -6.77 1.41 10.55
CA THR A 332 -6.87 0.81 9.22
C THR A 332 -7.03 1.89 8.16
N TYR A 333 -6.91 1.48 6.90
CA TYR A 333 -6.92 2.36 5.75
C TYR A 333 -8.20 3.19 5.64
N GLN A 334 -8.02 4.46 5.28
CA GLN A 334 -9.03 5.46 4.97
C GLN A 334 -8.96 5.87 3.48
N ILE A 335 -7.94 5.39 2.77
CA ILE A 335 -7.73 5.57 1.33
C ILE A 335 -7.76 4.18 0.70
N SER A 336 -8.62 3.98 -0.29
CA SER A 336 -8.77 2.70 -0.98
C SER A 336 -7.47 2.28 -1.66
N VAL A 337 -7.31 0.98 -1.93
CA VAL A 337 -6.13 0.48 -2.65
C VAL A 337 -6.10 1.00 -4.09
N SER A 338 -7.26 1.19 -4.73
CA SER A 338 -7.35 1.77 -6.07
C SER A 338 -6.86 3.22 -6.09
N ASP A 339 -7.33 4.07 -5.18
CA ASP A 339 -6.89 5.47 -5.08
C ASP A 339 -5.40 5.58 -4.72
N ALA A 340 -4.95 4.80 -3.73
CA ALA A 340 -3.55 4.79 -3.32
C ALA A 340 -2.60 4.32 -4.43
N SER A 341 -3.05 3.41 -5.31
CA SER A 341 -2.27 2.94 -6.45
C SER A 341 -1.92 4.06 -7.45
N LEU A 342 -2.78 5.08 -7.57
CA LEU A 342 -2.52 6.23 -8.43
C LEU A 342 -1.33 7.04 -7.91
N ASN A 343 -1.24 7.21 -6.59
CA ASN A 343 -0.10 7.85 -5.94
C ASN A 343 1.18 7.02 -6.12
N ALA A 344 1.11 5.69 -5.95
CA ALA A 344 2.27 4.81 -6.18
C ALA A 344 2.81 4.93 -7.63
N ARG A 345 1.92 4.90 -8.62
CA ARG A 345 2.27 5.09 -10.04
C ARG A 345 2.89 6.46 -10.30
N LYS A 346 2.31 7.52 -9.70
CA LYS A 346 2.82 8.88 -9.83
C LYS A 346 4.23 9.00 -9.23
N THR A 347 4.45 8.46 -8.03
CA THR A 347 5.77 8.47 -7.36
C THR A 347 6.84 7.83 -8.23
N VAL A 348 6.54 6.65 -8.79
CA VAL A 348 7.48 5.96 -9.68
C VAL A 348 7.73 6.74 -10.97
N LEU A 349 6.67 7.31 -11.58
CA LEU A 349 6.81 8.09 -12.81
C LEU A 349 7.69 9.34 -12.61
N GLU A 350 7.51 10.09 -11.52
CA GLU A 350 8.34 11.26 -11.23
C GLU A 350 9.80 10.87 -10.94
N ALA A 351 10.02 9.80 -10.16
CA ALA A 351 11.36 9.28 -9.91
C ALA A 351 12.07 8.84 -11.20
N GLU A 352 11.34 8.24 -12.14
CA GLU A 352 11.88 7.84 -13.44
C GLU A 352 12.15 9.04 -14.34
N LYS A 353 11.29 10.05 -14.31
CA LYS A 353 11.47 11.30 -15.05
C LYS A 353 12.72 12.05 -14.62
N GLU A 354 13.09 12.01 -13.34
CA GLU A 354 14.34 12.56 -12.83
C GLU A 354 15.58 11.75 -13.25
N LYS A 355 15.44 10.43 -13.37
CA LYS A 355 16.55 9.51 -13.71
C LYS A 355 16.82 9.41 -15.20
N ILE A 356 15.82 9.59 -16.07
CA ILE A 356 15.98 9.45 -17.54
C ILE A 356 17.04 10.39 -18.11
N PRO A 357 17.06 11.70 -17.78
CA PRO A 357 18.11 12.61 -18.25
C PRO A 357 19.54 12.12 -17.96
N ASN A 358 19.76 11.54 -16.79
CA ASN A 358 21.09 11.09 -16.34
C ASN A 358 21.59 9.84 -17.06
N GLN A 359 20.79 9.22 -17.93
CA GLN A 359 21.20 8.09 -18.77
C GLN A 359 21.92 8.55 -20.06
N TYR A 360 21.87 9.85 -20.37
CA TYR A 360 22.52 10.44 -21.53
C TYR A 360 23.69 11.32 -21.08
N ASN A 361 24.78 11.29 -21.85
CA ASN A 361 25.91 12.19 -21.63
C ASN A 361 25.68 13.56 -22.29
N GLU A 362 24.75 13.61 -23.23
CA GLU A 362 24.35 14.79 -23.97
C GLU A 362 23.29 15.61 -23.24
N GLN A 363 23.22 16.91 -23.55
CA GLN A 363 22.12 17.75 -23.07
C GLN A 363 20.79 17.24 -23.65
N ILE A 364 19.82 17.01 -22.76
CA ILE A 364 18.48 16.56 -23.10
C ILE A 364 17.45 17.69 -22.92
N SER A 365 16.46 17.76 -23.81
CA SER A 365 15.31 18.65 -23.69
C SER A 365 14.05 18.01 -24.26
N ASN A 366 12.88 18.63 -24.04
CA ASN A 366 11.59 18.17 -24.58
C ASN A 366 11.22 16.72 -24.23
N LEU A 367 11.64 16.23 -23.04
CA LEU A 367 11.34 14.89 -22.58
C LEU A 367 9.82 14.68 -22.43
N ARG A 368 9.28 13.71 -23.15
CA ARG A 368 7.89 13.25 -23.03
C ARG A 368 7.88 11.76 -22.75
N ILE A 369 7.37 11.38 -21.59
CA ILE A 369 7.28 9.98 -21.15
C ILE A 369 5.85 9.47 -21.39
N ASN A 370 5.74 8.28 -21.94
CA ASN A 370 4.49 7.54 -22.08
C ASN A 370 4.47 6.36 -21.06
N PRO A 371 3.63 6.46 -20.01
CA PRO A 371 3.52 5.44 -18.96
C PRO A 371 2.41 4.41 -19.23
N ALA A 372 1.87 4.30 -20.45
CA ALA A 372 0.71 3.44 -20.74
C ALA A 372 0.92 1.97 -20.34
N SER A 373 2.15 1.45 -20.48
CA SER A 373 2.51 0.07 -20.13
C SER A 373 3.05 -0.07 -18.69
N MET A 374 2.90 0.96 -17.85
CA MET A 374 3.24 0.91 -16.43
C MET A 374 2.00 0.53 -15.60
N ALA A 375 2.13 -0.53 -14.81
CA ALA A 375 1.07 -1.12 -14.01
C ALA A 375 1.51 -1.40 -12.57
N VAL A 376 0.54 -1.58 -11.69
CA VAL A 376 0.77 -2.13 -10.34
C VAL A 376 0.62 -3.64 -10.42
N ASP A 377 1.66 -4.35 -10.00
CA ASP A 377 1.74 -5.82 -10.03
C ASP A 377 1.06 -6.41 -8.80
N SER A 378 1.46 -5.94 -7.63
CA SER A 378 0.98 -6.44 -6.36
C SER A 378 0.86 -5.34 -5.32
N TYR A 379 0.09 -5.64 -4.27
CA TYR A 379 -0.13 -4.75 -3.13
C TYR A 379 -0.17 -5.54 -1.82
N GLN A 380 0.07 -4.84 -0.72
CA GLN A 380 -0.15 -5.31 0.65
C GLN A 380 -0.61 -4.14 1.51
N LEU A 381 -1.58 -4.36 2.39
CA LEU A 381 -1.79 -3.46 3.52
C LEU A 381 -0.83 -3.87 4.63
N ILE A 382 -0.01 -2.93 5.11
CA ILE A 382 0.91 -3.17 6.22
C ILE A 382 0.73 -2.13 7.32
N LEU A 383 1.12 -2.47 8.54
CA LEU A 383 1.12 -1.54 9.67
C LEU A 383 2.55 -1.15 10.05
N LEU A 384 2.83 0.15 10.06
CA LEU A 384 4.12 0.70 10.47
C LEU A 384 4.04 1.32 11.87
N PRO A 385 4.99 1.01 12.77
CA PRO A 385 5.01 1.53 14.13
C PRO A 385 5.63 2.92 14.15
N ILE A 386 4.88 3.92 14.57
CA ILE A 386 5.37 5.28 14.80
C ILE A 386 5.14 5.70 16.25
N TRP A 387 5.93 6.64 16.74
CA TRP A 387 5.61 7.42 17.92
C TRP A 387 5.26 8.83 17.52
N LEU A 388 4.18 9.38 18.06
CA LEU A 388 3.76 10.75 17.82
C LEU A 388 3.82 11.54 19.13
N THR A 389 4.34 12.75 19.05
CA THR A 389 4.22 13.75 20.10
C THR A 389 4.02 15.14 19.50
N VAL A 390 3.68 16.09 20.36
CA VAL A 390 3.56 17.50 20.04
C VAL A 390 4.41 18.27 21.03
N TYR A 391 5.26 19.17 20.54
CA TYR A 391 5.96 20.13 21.36
C TYR A 391 5.41 21.54 21.16
N LYS A 392 5.68 22.42 22.12
CA LYS A 392 5.29 23.82 22.06
C LYS A 392 6.52 24.71 22.00
N GLN A 393 6.49 25.65 21.07
CA GLN A 393 7.46 26.72 20.94
C GLN A 393 6.70 28.00 20.60
N ASP A 394 6.94 29.09 21.33
CA ASP A 394 6.32 30.40 21.08
C ASP A 394 4.77 30.39 20.96
N GLN A 395 4.12 29.57 21.79
CA GLN A 395 2.67 29.28 21.79
C GLN A 395 2.13 28.49 20.59
N GLU A 396 2.96 28.19 19.60
CA GLU A 396 2.64 27.30 18.49
C GLU A 396 2.90 25.84 18.86
N ARG A 397 2.22 24.92 18.15
CA ARG A 397 2.31 23.48 18.36
C ARG A 397 2.87 22.83 17.12
N PHE A 398 3.88 22.00 17.33
CA PHE A 398 4.58 21.31 16.25
C PHE A 398 4.52 19.81 16.49
N GLU A 399 4.15 19.08 15.45
CA GLU A 399 4.08 17.63 15.46
C GLU A 399 5.45 17.03 15.20
N VAL A 400 5.80 16.01 15.99
CA VAL A 400 7.05 15.26 15.85
C VAL A 400 6.72 13.79 15.84
N THR A 401 7.24 13.11 14.83
CA THR A 401 7.06 11.68 14.62
C THR A 401 8.40 10.98 14.73
N VAL A 402 8.43 9.83 15.41
CA VAL A 402 9.60 8.98 15.54
C VAL A 402 9.30 7.62 14.94
N ASN A 403 10.18 7.14 14.07
CA ASN A 403 10.09 5.82 13.49
C ASN A 403 10.29 4.76 14.59
N GLY A 404 9.29 3.92 14.83
CA GLY A 404 9.31 2.89 15.88
C GLY A 404 10.24 1.71 15.61
N GLN A 405 10.81 1.61 14.41
CA GLN A 405 11.73 0.56 13.98
C GLN A 405 13.20 0.97 14.08
N ASN A 406 13.57 2.19 13.66
CA ASN A 406 14.97 2.66 13.63
C ASN A 406 15.23 3.87 14.55
N GLY A 407 14.17 4.51 15.05
CA GLY A 407 14.24 5.62 15.98
C GLY A 407 14.66 6.95 15.35
N GLN A 408 14.62 7.06 14.02
CA GLN A 408 14.76 8.32 13.31
C GLN A 408 13.61 9.26 13.71
N VAL A 409 13.92 10.54 13.91
CA VAL A 409 12.96 11.58 14.30
C VAL A 409 12.76 12.50 13.10
N THR A 410 11.51 12.82 12.80
CA THR A 410 11.10 13.84 11.82
C THR A 410 10.07 14.75 12.49
N GLY A 411 10.16 16.05 12.29
CA GLY A 411 9.22 16.97 12.91
C GLY A 411 9.19 18.31 12.20
N GLN A 412 8.08 19.01 12.32
CA GLN A 412 8.00 20.39 11.89
C GLN A 412 8.89 21.24 12.80
N LEU A 413 9.63 22.18 12.22
CA LEU A 413 10.39 23.18 12.96
C LEU A 413 9.65 24.53 12.88
N PRO A 414 9.80 25.41 13.88
CA PRO A 414 9.31 26.77 13.77
C PRO A 414 9.96 27.42 12.56
N THR A 415 9.21 28.19 11.78
CA THR A 415 9.79 29.02 10.73
C THR A 415 10.66 30.06 11.42
N ARG A 416 11.96 29.78 11.55
CA ARG A 416 12.94 30.81 11.93
C ARG A 416 12.86 31.87 10.84
N GLY A 417 12.32 33.04 11.18
CA GLY A 417 12.32 34.17 10.27
C GLY A 417 13.76 34.41 9.81
N LEU A 418 13.97 34.56 8.51
CA LEU A 418 15.24 35.00 7.91
C LEU A 418 15.88 36.20 8.66
N SER A 419 15.09 36.97 9.41
CA SER A 419 15.51 38.05 10.29
C SER A 419 16.42 37.63 11.44
N GLU A 420 16.25 36.46 12.06
CA GLU A 420 17.08 36.02 13.20
C GLU A 420 18.45 35.51 12.77
N TRP A 421 18.53 34.86 11.60
CA TRP A 421 19.80 34.41 11.04
C TRP A 421 20.68 35.59 10.58
N ILE A 422 20.08 36.67 10.05
CA ILE A 422 20.80 37.89 9.67
C ILE A 422 21.22 38.68 10.92
N SER A 423 20.40 38.74 11.96
CA SER A 423 20.77 39.45 13.20
C SER A 423 21.86 38.74 14.00
N GLY A 424 21.99 37.41 13.90
CA GLY A 424 23.12 36.66 14.48
C GLY A 424 24.46 36.85 13.75
N ILE A 425 24.47 37.30 12.49
CA ILE A 425 25.70 37.56 11.71
C ILE A 425 26.16 39.02 11.85
N PHE A 426 25.26 39.97 12.17
CA PHE A 426 25.57 41.40 12.30
C PHE A 426 25.42 41.96 13.73
N GLY A 427 25.05 41.12 14.70
CA GLY A 427 24.90 41.48 16.11
C GLY A 427 25.82 40.67 17.02
N GLY A 428 27.13 40.92 16.93
CA GLY A 428 28.16 40.37 17.80
C GLY A 428 29.42 41.22 17.74
#